data_AF-A0A6I5HME1-F1
#
_entry.id   AF-A0A6I5HME1-F1
#
_cell.length_a   1.000
_cell.length_b   1.000
_cell.length_c   1.000
_cell.angle_alpha   90.00
_cell.angle_beta   90.00
_cell.angle_gamma   90.00
#
_symmetry.space_group_name_H-M   'P 1'
#
loop_
_entity.id
_entity.type
_entity.pdbx_description
1 polymer ?
#
loop_
_entity_poly.entity_id
_entity_poly.type
_entity_poly.pdbx_seq_one_letter_code
_entity_poly.pdbx_strand_id
1 'polypeptide(L)'
;PALLDAALHPLILNTTNPNNPDNPDNPDNTTQRIPFAWNNITLHATHATTLHAHLTPTTPDTVRISATDETGQLVATIGELVLRPIGAGPQAADEGILLGVDWTPVRADETGTADAPVAAVIGTPGPELAAGLGGETVRHPDLAALFAAEGPVPQTVFLPVPAGQETRGALAYVLEAAQEWLAEGRSAGSRLVVVTTGAVATHRGDLLDDLAGAAVWGFVRATQTENPDAFVLLDLAPSEPADAAALAVAVSATDDESQLALRQGTVYVNRLTRGAAADGVLTPPVDTGAWRLGSTGKGTLENIALVPSPDATGPLAAGQVRVAVRAVGANFRDVLIALGSYPGEAPMGSEGAGVVLETGPGVTSLAVGDRVMGLFSDGAGPVAVTDHRTLGLVPAGWTFTEAAATPIVFLTAYYGLTDLAGLRAGERLLIHSAAGGVGMA
;
A
#
# COMPACT_ATOMS: atom_id res chain seq x y z
N PRO A 1 -2.48 -21.69 11.75
CA PRO A 1 -3.09 -20.44 12.27
C PRO A 1 -4.13 -19.84 11.31
N ALA A 2 -3.73 -19.38 10.12
CA ALA A 2 -4.64 -18.75 9.15
C ALA A 2 -5.79 -19.66 8.67
N LEU A 3 -5.52 -20.94 8.42
CA LEU A 3 -6.58 -21.89 8.02
C LEU A 3 -7.61 -22.15 9.11
N LEU A 4 -7.18 -22.18 10.38
CA LEU A 4 -8.10 -22.34 11.51
C LEU A 4 -8.92 -21.07 11.73
N ASP A 5 -8.30 -19.90 11.59
CA ASP A 5 -8.97 -18.60 11.66
C ASP A 5 -10.09 -18.48 10.63
N ALA A 6 -9.81 -18.80 9.36
CA ALA A 6 -10.83 -18.84 8.30
C ALA A 6 -12.01 -19.78 8.64
N ALA A 7 -11.75 -20.90 9.31
CA ALA A 7 -12.78 -21.84 9.73
C ALA A 7 -13.69 -21.32 10.86
N LEU A 8 -13.34 -20.21 11.53
CA LEU A 8 -14.16 -19.59 12.57
C LEU A 8 -15.16 -18.57 12.01
N HIS A 9 -14.92 -18.02 10.81
CA HIS A 9 -15.80 -17.00 10.21
C HIS A 9 -17.27 -17.44 10.05
N PRO A 10 -17.61 -18.73 9.81
CA PRO A 10 -18.99 -19.18 9.82
C PRO A 10 -19.72 -19.00 11.17
N LEU A 11 -19.01 -18.84 12.30
CA LEU A 11 -19.63 -18.54 13.60
C LEU A 11 -20.40 -17.21 13.60
N ILE A 12 -20.03 -16.28 12.72
CA ILE A 12 -20.71 -15.00 12.53
C ILE A 12 -22.11 -15.20 11.93
N LEU A 13 -22.33 -16.28 11.17
CA LEU A 13 -23.59 -16.58 10.50
C LEU A 13 -24.59 -17.33 11.40
N ASN A 14 -24.15 -17.90 12.53
CA ASN A 14 -24.99 -18.69 13.44
C ASN A 14 -25.74 -17.82 14.48
N THR A 15 -26.06 -16.58 14.12
CA THR A 15 -26.78 -15.58 14.96
C THR A 15 -28.30 -15.73 14.90
N THR A 16 -28.83 -16.72 14.19
CA THR A 16 -30.27 -17.04 14.18
C THR A 16 -30.58 -18.11 15.22
N ASN A 17 -31.12 -17.68 16.36
CA ASN A 17 -31.67 -18.59 17.37
C ASN A 17 -33.09 -19.01 16.94
N PRO A 18 -33.34 -20.28 16.53
CA PRO A 18 -34.69 -20.72 16.16
C PRO A 18 -35.65 -20.84 17.35
N ASN A 19 -35.15 -20.70 18.59
CA ASN A 19 -35.90 -20.88 19.83
C ASN A 19 -36.05 -19.60 20.67
N ASN A 20 -35.91 -18.40 20.08
CA ASN A 20 -36.23 -17.17 20.79
C ASN A 20 -37.76 -16.92 20.76
N PRO A 21 -38.48 -16.91 21.90
CA PRO A 21 -39.93 -16.67 21.92
C PRO A 21 -40.32 -15.22 21.56
N ASP A 22 -39.35 -14.30 21.48
CA ASP A 22 -39.60 -12.91 21.11
C ASP A 22 -39.32 -12.64 19.63
N ASN A 23 -40.41 -12.68 18.85
CA ASN A 23 -40.64 -12.13 17.50
C ASN A 23 -39.61 -12.46 16.38
N PRO A 24 -39.96 -13.30 15.39
CA PRO A 24 -39.10 -13.63 14.24
C PRO A 24 -38.85 -12.47 13.26
N ASP A 25 -39.55 -11.33 13.40
CA ASP A 25 -39.45 -10.18 12.49
C ASP A 25 -38.72 -8.95 13.09
N ASN A 26 -37.93 -9.09 14.16
CA ASN A 26 -37.13 -7.99 14.70
C ASN A 26 -35.69 -7.96 14.11
N PRO A 27 -35.34 -7.01 13.22
CA PRO A 27 -34.00 -6.89 12.66
C PRO A 27 -32.92 -6.51 13.69
N ASP A 28 -33.29 -6.07 14.90
CA ASP A 28 -32.36 -5.65 15.97
C ASP A 28 -31.88 -6.79 16.89
N ASN A 29 -32.25 -8.05 16.63
CA ASN A 29 -31.93 -9.19 17.52
C ASN A 29 -30.72 -10.01 17.06
N THR A 30 -29.81 -9.43 16.28
CA THR A 30 -28.57 -10.10 15.86
C THR A 30 -27.43 -9.75 16.81
N THR A 31 -27.38 -10.39 17.97
CA THR A 31 -26.22 -10.23 18.86
C THR A 31 -25.02 -10.94 18.22
N GLN A 32 -24.13 -10.18 17.59
CA GLN A 32 -22.89 -10.72 17.03
C GLN A 32 -22.05 -11.31 18.15
N ARG A 33 -21.50 -12.51 17.91
CA ARG A 33 -20.73 -13.26 18.91
C ARG A 33 -19.31 -13.45 18.41
N ILE A 34 -18.33 -13.26 19.31
CA ILE A 34 -16.91 -13.45 18.99
C ILE A 34 -16.25 -14.48 19.91
N PRO A 35 -15.23 -15.21 19.42
CA PRO A 35 -14.33 -16.00 20.26
C PRO A 35 -13.81 -15.23 21.47
N PHE A 36 -13.89 -15.82 22.66
CA PHE A 36 -13.39 -15.24 23.90
C PHE A 36 -12.36 -16.11 24.60
N ALA A 37 -12.69 -17.39 24.83
CA ALA A 37 -11.83 -18.29 25.58
C ALA A 37 -11.77 -19.66 24.91
N TRP A 38 -10.58 -20.25 24.89
CA TRP A 38 -10.30 -21.54 24.26
C TRP A 38 -9.89 -22.55 25.33
N ASN A 39 -10.66 -23.62 25.47
CA ASN A 39 -10.45 -24.65 26.47
C ASN A 39 -10.23 -26.01 25.80
N ASN A 40 -9.39 -26.85 26.42
CA ASN A 40 -9.12 -28.22 26.00
C ASN A 40 -8.62 -28.32 24.54
N ILE A 41 -7.55 -27.59 24.23
CA ILE A 41 -6.91 -27.58 22.91
C ILE A 41 -5.92 -28.74 22.82
N THR A 42 -5.98 -29.50 21.74
CA THR A 42 -4.98 -30.52 21.40
C THR A 42 -4.61 -30.37 19.93
N LEU A 43 -3.32 -30.20 19.65
CA LEU A 43 -2.77 -30.19 18.30
C LEU A 43 -2.19 -31.57 17.99
N HIS A 44 -2.57 -32.14 16.85
CA HIS A 44 -2.19 -33.48 16.44
C HIS A 44 -1.20 -33.47 15.26
N ALA A 45 -1.24 -32.44 14.40
CA ALA A 45 -0.33 -32.26 13.28
C ALA A 45 -0.06 -30.77 12.96
N THR A 46 1.08 -30.47 12.35
CA THR A 46 1.54 -29.08 12.04
C THR A 46 1.77 -28.81 10.55
N HIS A 47 1.66 -29.81 9.68
CA HIS A 47 2.03 -29.70 8.26
C HIS A 47 0.85 -29.59 7.29
N ALA A 48 -0.38 -29.53 7.79
CA ALA A 48 -1.58 -29.48 6.96
C ALA A 48 -1.67 -28.15 6.19
N THR A 49 -1.79 -28.24 4.85
CA THR A 49 -2.00 -27.09 3.96
C THR A 49 -3.47 -26.87 3.61
N THR A 50 -4.36 -27.77 4.03
CA THR A 50 -5.82 -27.67 3.90
C THR A 50 -6.47 -28.18 5.18
N LEU A 51 -7.56 -27.54 5.61
CA LEU A 51 -8.32 -27.94 6.80
C LEU A 51 -9.80 -28.12 6.46
N HIS A 52 -10.36 -29.25 6.91
CA HIS A 52 -11.80 -29.45 7.06
C HIS A 52 -12.16 -29.33 8.53
N ALA A 53 -12.90 -28.27 8.89
CA ALA A 53 -13.32 -28.01 10.26
C ALA A 53 -14.78 -28.38 10.46
N HIS A 54 -15.05 -29.10 11.55
CA HIS A 54 -16.40 -29.39 12.01
C HIS A 54 -16.64 -28.62 13.32
N LEU A 55 -17.61 -27.72 13.29
CA LEU A 55 -18.00 -26.88 14.41
C LEU A 55 -19.32 -27.39 14.97
N THR A 56 -19.32 -27.82 16.23
CA THR A 56 -20.50 -28.36 16.91
C THR A 56 -20.89 -27.43 18.05
N PRO A 57 -22.02 -26.70 17.95
CA PRO A 57 -22.55 -25.93 19.07
C PRO A 57 -22.82 -26.86 20.26
N THR A 58 -22.28 -26.52 21.42
CA THR A 58 -22.51 -27.27 22.67
C THR A 58 -23.44 -26.55 23.62
N THR A 59 -23.43 -25.21 23.62
CA THR A 59 -24.39 -24.33 24.30
C THR A 59 -24.62 -23.06 23.45
N PRO A 60 -25.52 -22.12 23.83
CA PRO A 60 -25.67 -20.86 23.10
C PRO A 60 -24.39 -20.02 23.00
N ASP A 61 -23.46 -20.23 23.94
CA ASP A 61 -22.22 -19.45 24.07
C ASP A 61 -20.98 -20.34 23.89
N THR A 62 -21.11 -21.63 23.54
CA THR A 62 -19.94 -22.51 23.40
C THR A 62 -19.99 -23.43 22.19
N VAL A 63 -18.84 -23.62 21.54
CA VAL A 63 -18.67 -24.46 20.33
C VAL A 63 -17.49 -25.40 20.51
N ARG A 64 -17.65 -26.67 20.13
CA ARG A 64 -16.55 -27.63 19.98
C ARG A 64 -16.05 -27.63 18.55
N ILE A 65 -14.74 -27.73 18.35
CA ILE A 65 -14.13 -27.75 17.02
C ILE A 65 -13.25 -28.99 16.86
N SER A 66 -13.43 -29.71 15.76
CA SER A 66 -12.48 -30.74 15.30
C SER A 66 -12.05 -30.40 13.88
N ALA A 67 -10.74 -30.36 13.63
CA ALA A 67 -10.18 -30.05 12.32
C ALA A 67 -9.36 -31.24 11.81
N THR A 68 -9.61 -31.66 10.57
CA THR A 68 -8.88 -32.71 9.86
C THR A 68 -8.22 -32.16 8.60
N ASP A 69 -7.21 -32.86 8.08
CA ASP A 69 -6.65 -32.58 6.76
C ASP A 69 -7.50 -33.19 5.62
N GLU A 70 -7.06 -33.05 4.38
CA GLU A 70 -7.73 -33.60 3.20
C GLU A 70 -7.81 -35.14 3.18
N THR A 71 -6.98 -35.82 3.97
CA THR A 71 -6.97 -37.29 4.11
C THR A 71 -7.85 -37.77 5.27
N GLY A 72 -8.42 -36.84 6.04
CA GLY A 72 -9.23 -37.13 7.23
C GLY A 72 -8.43 -37.38 8.50
N GLN A 73 -7.11 -37.16 8.49
CA GLN A 73 -6.30 -37.24 9.71
C GLN A 73 -6.55 -36.01 10.58
N LEU A 74 -6.60 -36.22 11.90
CA LEU A 74 -6.88 -35.15 12.84
C LEU A 74 -5.69 -34.18 12.91
N VAL A 75 -5.97 -32.89 12.78
CA VAL A 75 -4.98 -31.81 12.86
C VAL A 75 -5.10 -31.08 14.19
N ALA A 76 -6.33 -30.75 14.61
CA ALA A 76 -6.57 -30.07 15.89
C ALA A 76 -7.92 -30.44 16.50
N THR A 77 -8.02 -30.37 17.82
CA THR A 77 -9.27 -30.47 18.58
C THR A 77 -9.33 -29.34 19.59
N ILE A 78 -10.47 -28.68 19.67
CA ILE A 78 -10.78 -27.68 20.68
C ILE A 78 -12.05 -28.15 21.37
N GLY A 79 -11.90 -28.58 22.62
CA GLY A 79 -13.00 -29.18 23.37
C GLY A 79 -14.11 -28.17 23.69
N GLU A 80 -13.76 -26.90 23.87
CA GLU A 80 -14.72 -25.80 24.08
C GLU A 80 -14.13 -24.45 23.67
N LEU A 81 -14.81 -23.75 22.78
CA LEU A 81 -14.62 -22.35 22.42
C LEU A 81 -15.78 -21.53 22.99
N VAL A 82 -15.51 -20.66 23.96
CA VAL A 82 -16.48 -19.74 24.56
C VAL A 82 -16.62 -18.51 23.67
N LEU A 83 -17.86 -18.14 23.37
CA LEU A 83 -18.24 -16.98 22.58
C LEU A 83 -18.87 -15.92 23.49
N ARG A 84 -18.55 -14.64 23.26
CA ARG A 84 -19.19 -13.53 23.96
C ARG A 84 -20.01 -12.64 23.03
N PRO A 85 -21.18 -12.15 23.48
CA PRO A 85 -21.96 -11.18 22.73
C PRO A 85 -21.24 -9.84 22.67
N ILE A 86 -21.30 -9.19 21.52
CA ILE A 86 -21.01 -7.77 21.33
C ILE A 86 -22.37 -7.08 21.18
N GLY A 87 -22.63 -6.03 21.97
CA GLY A 87 -23.84 -5.23 21.81
C GLY A 87 -23.85 -4.53 20.44
N ALA A 88 -25.03 -4.38 19.84
CA ALA A 88 -25.19 -3.56 18.64
C ALA A 88 -24.80 -2.11 18.96
N GLY A 89 -23.59 -1.72 18.54
CA GLY A 89 -23.20 -0.32 18.51
C GLY A 89 -24.02 0.42 17.45
N PRO A 90 -24.25 1.74 17.59
CA PRO A 90 -24.99 2.49 16.60
C PRO A 90 -24.37 2.29 15.22
N GLN A 91 -25.22 1.90 14.26
CA GLN A 91 -24.87 1.77 12.85
C GLN A 91 -24.63 3.18 12.29
N ALA A 92 -23.42 3.68 12.50
CA ALA A 92 -23.00 4.97 11.98
C ALA A 92 -22.98 4.87 10.46
N ALA A 93 -23.65 5.84 9.82
CA ALA A 93 -23.51 6.08 8.39
C ALA A 93 -22.02 6.18 8.02
N ASP A 94 -21.68 5.54 6.92
CA ASP A 94 -20.34 5.14 6.46
C ASP A 94 -19.51 6.31 5.91
N GLU A 95 -19.40 7.39 6.68
CA GLU A 95 -18.56 8.56 6.35
C GLU A 95 -17.51 8.77 7.45
N GLY A 96 -16.30 8.21 7.23
CA GLY A 96 -15.10 8.58 7.98
C GLY A 96 -14.65 7.65 9.11
N ILE A 97 -15.08 6.38 9.13
CA ILE A 97 -14.69 5.41 10.16
C ILE A 97 -13.35 4.72 9.85
N LEU A 98 -12.92 4.70 8.58
CA LEU A 98 -11.68 4.05 8.18
C LEU A 98 -10.48 4.90 8.61
N LEU A 99 -9.60 4.32 9.42
CA LEU A 99 -8.33 4.95 9.78
C LEU A 99 -7.32 4.72 8.64
N GLY A 100 -6.67 5.78 8.20
CA GLY A 100 -5.52 5.75 7.31
C GLY A 100 -4.22 5.80 8.10
N VAL A 101 -3.14 5.31 7.50
CA VAL A 101 -1.78 5.58 7.99
C VAL A 101 -1.30 6.88 7.37
N ASP A 102 -0.88 7.80 8.23
CA ASP A 102 -0.23 9.04 7.85
C ASP A 102 1.16 9.10 8.48
N TRP A 103 2.10 9.71 7.76
CA TRP A 103 3.49 9.87 8.20
C TRP A 103 3.73 11.35 8.47
N THR A 104 3.74 11.72 9.74
CA THR A 104 3.87 13.13 10.15
C THR A 104 5.34 13.45 10.42
N PRO A 105 5.88 14.58 9.91
CA PRO A 105 7.25 14.96 10.19
C PRO A 105 7.44 15.37 11.66
N VAL A 106 8.51 14.91 12.28
CA VAL A 106 8.96 15.34 13.61
C VAL A 106 9.59 16.73 13.48
N ARG A 107 9.17 17.69 14.31
CA ARG A 107 9.75 19.04 14.28
C ARG A 107 11.01 19.07 15.13
N ALA A 108 12.11 19.58 14.55
CA ALA A 108 13.41 19.65 15.21
C ALA A 108 13.42 20.47 16.51
N ASP A 109 12.48 21.40 16.71
CA ASP A 109 12.38 22.22 17.92
C ASP A 109 11.84 21.44 19.14
N GLU A 110 11.24 20.26 18.92
CA GLU A 110 10.70 19.38 19.99
C GLU A 110 11.77 18.44 20.56
N THR A 111 12.83 18.16 19.79
CA THR A 111 13.98 17.37 20.21
C THR A 111 15.14 18.30 20.53
N GLY A 112 15.38 18.56 21.82
CA GLY A 112 16.55 19.34 22.25
C GLY A 112 17.84 18.81 21.63
N THR A 113 18.84 19.67 21.47
CA THR A 113 20.21 19.31 21.03
C THR A 113 20.90 18.46 22.10
N ALA A 114 20.46 17.22 22.25
CA ALA A 114 21.15 16.22 23.05
C ALA A 114 22.36 15.72 22.27
N ASP A 115 23.50 15.55 22.95
CA ASP A 115 24.59 14.72 22.43
C ASP A 115 24.02 13.38 21.97
N ALA A 116 24.39 12.93 20.77
CA ALA A 116 23.89 11.67 20.24
C ALA A 116 24.18 10.56 21.27
N PRO A 117 23.16 9.86 21.80
CA PRO A 117 23.39 8.89 22.85
C PRO A 117 24.29 7.76 22.33
N VAL A 118 25.11 7.20 23.22
CA VAL A 118 25.99 6.08 22.90
C VAL A 118 25.15 4.94 22.34
N ALA A 119 25.36 4.64 21.05
CA ALA A 119 24.65 3.61 20.32
C ALA A 119 25.60 2.47 19.96
N ALA A 120 25.05 1.27 19.82
CA ALA A 120 25.74 0.16 19.17
C ALA A 120 25.04 -0.22 17.85
N VAL A 121 25.77 -0.87 16.96
CA VAL A 121 25.22 -1.49 15.75
C VAL A 121 25.67 -2.94 15.66
N ILE A 122 24.72 -3.82 15.33
CA ILE A 122 24.94 -5.24 15.12
C ILE A 122 25.27 -5.52 13.66
N GLY A 123 26.29 -6.34 13.44
CA GLY A 123 26.74 -6.73 12.11
C GLY A 123 27.35 -5.58 11.32
N THR A 124 27.22 -5.66 10.00
CA THR A 124 27.73 -4.62 9.08
C THR A 124 26.56 -3.76 8.58
N PRO A 125 26.49 -2.47 8.93
CA PRO A 125 25.43 -1.60 8.42
C PRO A 125 25.58 -1.38 6.91
N GLY A 126 24.44 -1.29 6.21
CA GLY A 126 24.40 -0.81 4.82
C GLY A 126 24.84 0.65 4.70
N PRO A 127 25.12 1.13 3.47
CA PRO A 127 25.62 2.49 3.25
C PRO A 127 24.65 3.58 3.76
N GLU A 128 23.34 3.31 3.69
CA GLU A 128 22.29 4.22 4.14
C GLU A 128 22.41 4.51 5.64
N LEU A 129 22.60 3.49 6.47
CA LEU A 129 22.77 3.65 7.91
C LEU A 129 24.19 4.08 8.28
N ALA A 130 25.21 3.50 7.63
CA ALA A 130 26.60 3.69 8.00
C ALA A 130 27.07 5.15 7.93
N ALA A 131 26.49 5.95 7.02
CA ALA A 131 26.82 7.37 6.87
C ALA A 131 26.31 8.23 8.04
N GLY A 132 25.20 7.84 8.67
CA GLY A 132 24.60 8.57 9.78
C GLY A 132 25.14 8.17 11.15
N LEU A 133 25.77 7.00 11.26
CA LEU A 133 26.35 6.53 12.52
C LEU A 133 27.54 7.43 12.92
N GLY A 134 27.47 7.97 14.14
CA GLY A 134 28.54 8.78 14.71
C GLY A 134 29.82 7.98 14.99
N GLY A 135 30.95 8.68 15.14
CA GLY A 135 32.25 8.05 15.41
C GLY A 135 32.33 7.29 16.74
N GLU A 136 31.38 7.53 17.65
CA GLU A 136 31.28 6.85 18.95
C GLU A 136 30.39 5.59 18.91
N THR A 137 29.74 5.29 17.78
CA THR A 137 28.93 4.07 17.65
C THR A 137 29.81 2.83 17.67
N VAL A 138 29.60 1.96 18.67
CA VAL A 138 30.35 0.71 18.82
C VAL A 138 29.75 -0.36 17.91
N ARG A 139 30.61 -1.10 17.19
CA ARG A 139 30.17 -2.20 16.32
C ARG A 139 30.39 -3.55 17.00
N HIS A 140 29.36 -4.38 17.00
CA HIS A 140 29.44 -5.78 17.43
C HIS A 140 29.05 -6.71 16.28
N PRO A 141 29.70 -7.86 16.10
CA PRO A 141 29.37 -8.78 15.01
C PRO A 141 27.96 -9.38 15.13
N ASP A 142 27.51 -9.64 16.35
CA ASP A 142 26.21 -10.22 16.70
C ASP A 142 25.78 -9.75 18.12
N LEU A 143 24.55 -10.08 18.52
CA LEU A 143 24.03 -9.77 19.85
C LEU A 143 24.80 -10.50 20.96
N ALA A 144 25.25 -11.73 20.70
CA ALA A 144 26.04 -12.50 21.66
C ALA A 144 27.35 -11.78 22.03
N ALA A 145 28.03 -11.17 21.06
CA ALA A 145 29.23 -10.38 21.26
C ALA A 145 28.96 -9.03 21.94
N LEU A 146 27.79 -8.42 21.71
CA LEU A 146 27.34 -7.26 22.48
C LEU A 146 27.16 -7.65 23.96
N PHE A 147 26.47 -8.74 24.23
CA PHE A 147 26.20 -9.19 25.58
C PHE A 147 27.45 -9.74 26.29
N ALA A 148 28.42 -10.30 25.57
CA ALA A 148 29.69 -10.72 26.14
C ALA A 148 30.61 -9.55 26.52
N ALA A 149 30.38 -8.35 25.99
CA ALA A 149 31.18 -7.17 26.31
C ALA A 149 30.98 -6.72 27.76
N GLU A 150 32.06 -6.21 28.37
CA GLU A 150 31.99 -5.61 29.71
C GLU A 150 31.31 -4.24 29.65
N GLY A 151 30.34 -4.01 30.54
CA GLY A 151 29.65 -2.73 30.67
C GLY A 151 28.12 -2.84 30.52
N PRO A 152 27.41 -1.71 30.64
CA PRO A 152 25.98 -1.65 30.37
C PRO A 152 25.70 -1.82 28.87
N VAL A 153 24.53 -2.40 28.55
CA VAL A 153 24.02 -2.39 27.17
C VAL A 153 23.74 -0.92 26.78
N PRO A 154 24.19 -0.46 25.59
CA PRO A 154 23.88 0.88 25.12
C PRO A 154 22.37 1.08 25.00
N GLN A 155 21.89 2.29 25.34
CA GLN A 155 20.46 2.59 25.34
C GLN A 155 19.79 2.31 24.00
N THR A 156 20.52 2.51 22.89
CA THR A 156 20.03 2.26 21.53
C THR A 156 20.97 1.30 20.82
N VAL A 157 20.42 0.18 20.34
CA VAL A 157 21.17 -0.81 19.57
C VAL A 157 20.50 -0.98 18.20
N PHE A 158 21.19 -0.62 17.13
CA PHE A 158 20.71 -0.80 15.76
C PHE A 158 20.92 -2.24 15.30
N LEU A 159 19.85 -2.84 14.76
CA LEU A 159 19.84 -4.12 14.08
C LEU A 159 19.47 -3.90 12.61
N PRO A 160 20.44 -3.73 11.70
CA PRO A 160 20.18 -3.65 10.28
C PRO A 160 19.64 -4.98 9.77
N VAL A 161 18.49 -4.94 9.07
CA VAL A 161 17.96 -6.08 8.33
C VAL A 161 18.71 -6.17 7.01
N PRO A 162 19.35 -7.30 6.68
CA PRO A 162 20.09 -7.43 5.43
C PRO A 162 19.16 -7.26 4.20
N ALA A 163 19.54 -6.37 3.29
CA ALA A 163 18.79 -6.14 2.06
C ALA A 163 18.80 -7.37 1.13
N GLY A 164 17.77 -7.51 0.30
CA GLY A 164 17.67 -8.56 -0.73
C GLY A 164 17.42 -9.98 -0.19
N GLN A 165 17.07 -10.12 1.09
CA GLN A 165 16.68 -11.39 1.68
C GLN A 165 15.30 -11.83 1.20
N GLU A 166 15.10 -13.14 1.07
CA GLU A 166 13.73 -13.68 0.97
C GLU A 166 12.98 -13.42 2.28
N THR A 167 11.66 -13.21 2.19
CA THR A 167 10.79 -12.87 3.33
C THR A 167 10.99 -13.79 4.54
N ARG A 168 11.13 -15.11 4.32
CA ARG A 168 11.35 -16.08 5.40
C ARG A 168 12.70 -15.87 6.08
N GLY A 169 13.76 -15.58 5.33
CA GLY A 169 15.10 -15.34 5.87
C GLY A 169 15.14 -14.08 6.72
N ALA A 170 14.55 -12.98 6.24
CA ALA A 170 14.44 -11.73 7.00
C ALA A 170 13.66 -11.92 8.32
N LEU A 171 12.53 -12.62 8.28
CA LEU A 171 11.73 -12.92 9.48
C LEU A 171 12.47 -13.83 10.47
N ALA A 172 13.17 -14.86 9.99
CA ALA A 172 13.95 -15.74 10.87
C ALA A 172 15.08 -14.98 11.57
N TYR A 173 15.81 -14.14 10.84
CA TYR A 173 16.87 -13.29 11.40
C TYR A 173 16.35 -12.36 12.51
N VAL A 174 15.23 -11.65 12.27
CA VAL A 174 14.66 -10.74 13.27
C VAL A 174 14.03 -11.51 14.43
N LEU A 175 13.44 -12.68 14.18
CA LEU A 175 12.91 -13.55 15.24
C LEU A 175 14.01 -14.04 16.19
N GLU A 176 15.13 -14.53 15.65
CA GLU A 176 16.28 -14.97 16.44
C GLU A 176 16.83 -13.81 17.28
N ALA A 177 17.02 -12.64 16.67
CA ALA A 177 17.49 -11.44 17.36
C ALA A 177 16.52 -10.99 18.48
N ALA A 178 15.21 -11.03 18.23
CA ALA A 178 14.20 -10.67 19.22
C ALA A 178 14.19 -11.66 20.39
N GLN A 179 14.31 -12.96 20.13
CA GLN A 179 14.40 -13.99 21.17
C GLN A 179 15.64 -13.82 22.04
N GLU A 180 16.80 -13.56 21.42
CA GLU A 180 18.05 -13.34 22.15
C GLU A 180 18.00 -12.05 22.99
N TRP A 181 17.47 -10.97 22.42
CA TRP A 181 17.30 -9.68 23.11
C TRP A 181 16.41 -9.79 24.35
N LEU A 182 15.28 -10.49 24.23
CA LEU A 182 14.32 -10.69 25.32
C LEU A 182 14.80 -11.68 26.39
N ALA A 183 15.75 -12.58 26.05
CA ALA A 183 16.34 -13.51 27.01
C ALA A 183 17.40 -12.85 27.91
N GLU A 184 17.99 -11.73 27.49
CA GLU A 184 19.05 -11.02 28.22
C GLU A 184 18.48 -9.98 29.19
N GLY A 185 18.55 -10.23 30.49
CA GLY A 185 18.02 -9.31 31.51
C GLY A 185 18.68 -7.92 31.51
N ARG A 186 19.93 -7.77 31.04
CA ARG A 186 20.61 -6.46 30.94
C ARG A 186 20.09 -5.59 29.81
N SER A 187 19.31 -6.13 28.87
CA SER A 187 18.68 -5.33 27.81
C SER A 187 17.52 -4.48 28.33
N ALA A 188 17.05 -4.73 29.56
CA ALA A 188 16.00 -3.94 30.20
C ALA A 188 16.40 -2.45 30.28
N GLY A 189 15.56 -1.58 29.70
CA GLY A 189 15.82 -0.14 29.59
C GLY A 189 16.69 0.27 28.40
N SER A 190 17.08 -0.69 27.55
CA SER A 190 17.63 -0.45 26.22
C SER A 190 16.61 -0.83 25.15
N ARG A 191 16.78 -0.32 23.93
CA ARG A 191 15.90 -0.60 22.79
C ARG A 191 16.67 -1.17 21.60
N LEU A 192 16.10 -2.21 21.00
CA LEU A 192 16.58 -2.76 19.74
C LEU A 192 15.86 -2.06 18.58
N VAL A 193 16.59 -1.24 17.83
CA VAL A 193 16.08 -0.52 16.65
C VAL A 193 16.28 -1.40 15.43
N VAL A 194 15.21 -2.01 14.94
CA VAL A 194 15.20 -2.82 13.72
C VAL A 194 15.18 -1.88 12.52
N VAL A 195 16.27 -1.87 11.74
CA VAL A 195 16.48 -0.93 10.63
C VAL A 195 16.22 -1.62 9.30
N THR A 196 15.27 -1.10 8.52
CA THR A 196 14.98 -1.54 7.15
C THR A 196 15.31 -0.44 6.14
N THR A 197 15.25 -0.74 4.84
CA THR A 197 15.48 0.26 3.78
C THR A 197 14.43 0.09 2.68
N GLY A 198 13.59 1.12 2.47
CA GLY A 198 12.52 1.10 1.47
C GLY A 198 11.38 0.12 1.79
N ALA A 199 11.17 -0.21 3.07
CA ALA A 199 10.14 -1.15 3.50
C ALA A 199 8.77 -0.49 3.75
N VAL A 200 8.72 0.84 3.83
CA VAL A 200 7.47 1.59 4.00
C VAL A 200 7.37 2.78 3.03
N ALA A 201 6.17 3.02 2.50
CA ALA A 201 5.84 4.23 1.76
C ALA A 201 5.42 5.32 2.76
N THR A 202 6.08 6.48 2.73
CA THR A 202 5.73 7.61 3.60
C THR A 202 4.89 8.66 2.87
N HIS A 203 5.01 8.74 1.54
CA HIS A 203 4.25 9.65 0.69
C HIS A 203 3.55 8.91 -0.45
N ARG A 204 2.52 9.55 -1.03
CA ARG A 204 1.89 9.04 -2.26
C ARG A 204 2.92 9.06 -3.39
N GLY A 205 3.14 7.91 -4.02
CA GLY A 205 4.08 7.75 -5.14
C GLY A 205 5.41 7.12 -4.75
N ASP A 206 5.68 6.93 -3.45
CA ASP A 206 6.83 6.14 -3.00
C ASP A 206 6.68 4.69 -3.49
N LEU A 207 7.78 4.13 -4.00
CA LEU A 207 7.87 2.73 -4.34
C LEU A 207 8.30 1.94 -3.10
N LEU A 208 7.67 0.78 -2.91
CA LEU A 208 8.07 -0.21 -1.90
C LEU A 208 9.10 -1.13 -2.54
N ASP A 209 10.36 -0.94 -2.18
CA ASP A 209 11.49 -1.68 -2.75
C ASP A 209 11.86 -2.92 -1.91
N ASP A 210 11.43 -2.98 -0.64
CA ASP A 210 11.72 -4.09 0.28
C ASP A 210 10.46 -4.72 0.89
N LEU A 211 9.88 -5.68 0.17
CA LEU A 211 8.72 -6.45 0.66
C LEU A 211 9.07 -7.37 1.85
N ALA A 212 10.32 -7.83 1.96
CA ALA A 212 10.75 -8.65 3.09
C ALA A 212 10.84 -7.80 4.36
N GLY A 213 11.39 -6.59 4.26
CA GLY A 213 11.33 -5.55 5.29
C GLY A 213 9.90 -5.20 5.67
N ALA A 214 8.97 -5.07 4.72
CA ALA A 214 7.56 -4.82 5.05
C ALA A 214 6.93 -5.94 5.91
N ALA A 215 7.32 -7.20 5.68
CA ALA A 215 6.91 -8.31 6.54
C ALA A 215 7.55 -8.24 7.94
N VAL A 216 8.82 -7.85 8.03
CA VAL A 216 9.50 -7.56 9.31
C VAL A 216 8.75 -6.47 10.08
N TRP A 217 8.30 -5.40 9.43
CA TRP A 217 7.46 -4.37 10.06
C TRP A 217 6.16 -4.95 10.64
N GLY A 218 5.51 -5.88 9.93
CA GLY A 218 4.35 -6.61 10.45
C GLY A 218 4.66 -7.42 11.70
N PHE A 219 5.77 -8.17 11.68
CA PHE A 219 6.22 -8.99 12.81
C PHE A 219 6.58 -8.14 14.03
N VAL A 220 7.46 -7.14 13.86
CA VAL A 220 7.96 -6.32 14.97
C VAL A 220 6.83 -5.51 15.61
N ARG A 221 5.81 -5.07 14.86
CA ARG A 221 4.61 -4.44 15.46
C ARG A 221 3.88 -5.35 16.45
N ALA A 222 3.82 -6.65 16.18
CA ALA A 222 3.29 -7.62 17.14
C ALA A 222 4.21 -7.71 18.36
N THR A 223 5.53 -7.80 18.14
CA THR A 223 6.52 -7.83 19.22
C THR A 223 6.49 -6.58 20.11
N GLN A 224 6.28 -5.39 19.54
CA GLN A 224 6.11 -4.12 20.25
C GLN A 224 4.87 -4.12 21.15
N THR A 225 3.79 -4.75 20.70
CA THR A 225 2.56 -4.89 21.49
C THR A 225 2.78 -5.81 22.70
N GLU A 226 3.56 -6.87 22.52
CA GLU A 226 3.90 -7.83 23.59
C GLU A 226 4.97 -7.29 24.55
N ASN A 227 5.92 -6.50 24.05
CA ASN A 227 7.07 -5.98 24.79
C ASN A 227 7.22 -4.47 24.53
N PRO A 228 6.43 -3.63 25.23
CA PRO A 228 6.53 -2.17 25.10
C PRO A 228 7.97 -1.69 25.35
N ASP A 229 8.36 -0.64 24.64
CA ASP A 229 9.65 0.08 24.76
C ASP A 229 10.92 -0.73 24.41
N ALA A 230 10.82 -2.04 24.18
CA ALA A 230 11.96 -2.90 23.86
C ALA A 230 12.40 -2.84 22.39
N PHE A 231 11.47 -2.55 21.48
CA PHE A 231 11.70 -2.57 20.03
C PHE A 231 11.21 -1.31 19.33
N VAL A 232 12.01 -0.81 18.40
CA VAL A 232 11.66 0.33 17.56
C VAL A 232 11.90 -0.03 16.10
N LEU A 233 11.05 0.43 15.19
CA LEU A 233 11.21 0.30 13.76
C LEU A 233 11.72 1.61 13.16
N LEU A 234 12.77 1.52 12.33
CA LEU A 234 13.30 2.65 11.57
C LEU A 234 13.50 2.24 10.11
N ASP A 235 12.81 2.90 9.18
CA ASP A 235 13.02 2.67 7.75
C ASP A 235 13.79 3.81 7.08
N LEU A 236 14.88 3.48 6.38
CA LEU A 236 15.69 4.42 5.63
C LEU A 236 15.28 4.46 4.15
N ALA A 237 15.55 5.58 3.47
CA ALA A 237 15.29 5.68 2.04
C ALA A 237 16.38 4.93 1.25
N PRO A 238 16.02 4.15 0.20
CA PRO A 238 16.99 3.43 -0.61
C PRO A 238 17.88 4.41 -1.39
N SER A 239 19.18 4.12 -1.47
CA SER A 239 20.17 4.96 -2.17
C SER A 239 20.30 6.39 -1.62
N GLU A 240 19.82 6.65 -0.40
CA GLU A 240 19.92 7.93 0.27
C GLU A 240 20.61 7.76 1.63
N PRO A 241 21.92 8.10 1.73
CA PRO A 241 22.63 8.04 3.00
C PRO A 241 21.99 8.93 4.07
N ALA A 242 21.73 8.36 5.25
CA ALA A 242 21.22 9.12 6.37
C ALA A 242 22.26 10.14 6.84
N ASP A 243 21.83 11.39 7.05
CA ASP A 243 22.63 12.40 7.71
C ASP A 243 22.72 12.12 9.22
N ALA A 244 23.86 12.42 9.83
CA ALA A 244 24.10 12.14 11.25
C ALA A 244 23.17 12.93 12.18
N ALA A 245 22.81 14.18 11.82
CA ALA A 245 21.88 14.96 12.62
C ALA A 245 20.46 14.41 12.51
N ALA A 246 20.04 13.99 11.30
CA ALA A 246 18.74 13.36 11.09
C ALA A 246 18.64 12.01 11.83
N LEU A 247 19.70 11.20 11.83
CA LEU A 247 19.73 9.96 12.61
C LEU A 247 19.69 10.22 14.12
N ALA A 248 20.39 11.26 14.60
CA ALA A 248 20.30 11.66 16.01
C ALA A 248 18.87 12.06 16.41
N VAL A 249 18.16 12.82 15.57
CA VAL A 249 16.74 13.15 15.78
C VAL A 249 15.89 11.87 15.81
N ALA A 250 16.14 10.91 14.91
CA ALA A 250 15.41 9.65 14.91
C ALA A 250 15.65 8.87 16.21
N VAL A 251 16.89 8.85 16.72
CA VAL A 251 17.23 8.23 18.00
C VAL A 251 16.54 8.94 19.17
N SER A 252 16.52 10.27 19.22
CA SER A 252 15.79 11.01 20.25
C SER A 252 14.28 10.75 20.19
N ALA A 253 13.70 10.68 19.00
CA ALA A 253 12.27 10.38 18.83
C ALA A 253 11.89 8.99 19.38
N THR A 254 12.85 8.05 19.46
CA THR A 254 12.57 6.71 19.99
C THR A 254 12.15 6.67 21.47
N ASP A 255 12.26 7.79 22.20
CA ASP A 255 11.78 7.91 23.58
C ASP A 255 10.25 7.84 23.68
N ASP A 256 9.56 8.38 22.68
CA ASP A 256 8.08 8.43 22.63
C ASP A 256 7.50 7.66 21.43
N GLU A 257 8.35 7.30 20.45
CA GLU A 257 7.92 6.78 19.16
C GLU A 257 8.52 5.41 18.86
N SER A 258 7.67 4.47 18.44
CA SER A 258 8.08 3.09 18.14
C SER A 258 8.22 2.79 16.64
N GLN A 259 7.78 3.70 15.77
CA GLN A 259 7.74 3.50 14.32
C GLN A 259 8.12 4.78 13.56
N LEU A 260 9.30 4.76 12.95
CA LEU A 260 9.96 5.90 12.34
C LEU A 260 10.36 5.60 10.89
N ALA A 261 10.39 6.65 10.06
CA ALA A 261 10.98 6.60 8.74
C ALA A 261 11.81 7.86 8.49
N LEU A 262 12.99 7.71 7.91
CA LEU A 262 13.87 8.83 7.56
C LEU A 262 13.88 9.02 6.04
N ARG A 263 13.49 10.20 5.58
CA ARG A 263 13.43 10.59 4.16
C ARG A 263 13.96 12.01 3.99
N GLN A 264 14.88 12.23 3.07
CA GLN A 264 15.39 13.57 2.74
C GLN A 264 15.83 14.37 3.97
N GLY A 265 16.50 13.70 4.91
CA GLY A 265 16.94 14.28 6.19
C GLY A 265 15.84 14.61 7.19
N THR A 266 14.58 14.25 6.91
CA THR A 266 13.43 14.46 7.80
C THR A 266 13.00 13.14 8.40
N VAL A 267 12.74 13.15 9.72
CA VAL A 267 12.19 12.01 10.46
C VAL A 267 10.67 12.10 10.45
N TYR A 268 10.01 11.00 10.09
CA TYR A 268 8.57 10.86 10.06
C TYR A 268 8.12 9.80 11.07
N VAL A 269 7.01 10.06 11.74
CA VAL A 269 6.38 9.13 12.69
C VAL A 269 5.06 8.62 12.14
N ASN A 270 4.78 7.33 12.40
CA ASN A 270 3.54 6.70 11.96
C ASN A 270 2.36 7.12 12.84
N ARG A 271 1.27 7.56 12.22
CA ARG A 271 0.01 7.94 12.88
C ARG A 271 -1.17 7.28 12.21
N LEU A 272 -2.12 6.82 13.01
CA LEU A 272 -3.46 6.51 12.52
C LEU A 272 -4.30 7.77 12.55
N THR A 273 -4.65 8.26 11.37
CA THR A 273 -5.54 9.42 11.22
C THR A 273 -6.90 8.93 10.75
N ARG A 274 -7.97 9.62 11.15
CA ARG A 274 -9.27 9.35 10.54
C ARG A 274 -9.14 9.67 9.06
N GLY A 275 -9.49 8.72 8.22
CA GLY A 275 -9.71 8.97 6.82
C GLY A 275 -10.82 9.99 6.71
N ALA A 276 -10.48 11.27 6.67
CA ALA A 276 -11.20 12.20 5.83
C ALA A 276 -11.34 11.45 4.50
N ALA A 277 -12.57 11.22 4.04
CA ALA A 277 -12.82 10.56 2.76
C ALA A 277 -11.75 11.02 1.77
N ALA A 278 -10.83 10.10 1.45
CA ALA A 278 -9.43 10.40 1.14
C ALA A 278 -9.25 11.76 0.45
N ASP A 279 -8.63 12.74 1.12
CA ASP A 279 -8.39 14.06 0.53
C ASP A 279 -7.81 13.87 -0.89
N GLY A 280 -8.52 14.43 -1.88
CA GLY A 280 -8.19 14.32 -3.30
C GLY A 280 -8.68 13.07 -4.05
N VAL A 281 -9.49 12.19 -3.45
CA VAL A 281 -10.18 11.10 -4.19
C VAL A 281 -11.57 11.58 -4.62
N LEU A 282 -11.81 11.56 -5.93
CA LEU A 282 -13.08 12.01 -6.49
C LEU A 282 -14.09 10.87 -6.54
N THR A 283 -15.30 11.12 -6.03
CA THR A 283 -16.41 10.18 -6.11
C THR A 283 -17.16 10.34 -7.43
N PRO A 284 -17.39 9.25 -8.20
CA PRO A 284 -18.23 9.31 -9.39
C PRO A 284 -19.64 9.83 -9.08
N PRO A 285 -20.24 10.64 -9.95
CA PRO A 285 -21.61 11.11 -9.74
C PRO A 285 -22.58 9.92 -9.70
N VAL A 286 -23.35 9.81 -8.62
CA VAL A 286 -24.44 8.85 -8.50
C VAL A 286 -25.47 9.14 -9.60
N ASP A 287 -26.10 8.11 -10.16
CA ASP A 287 -27.12 8.21 -11.22
C ASP A 287 -26.65 8.69 -12.61
N THR A 288 -25.33 8.69 -12.88
CA THR A 288 -24.80 8.95 -14.23
C THR A 288 -24.32 7.67 -14.92
N GLY A 289 -24.86 7.37 -16.10
CA GLY A 289 -24.46 6.19 -16.90
C GLY A 289 -23.02 6.26 -17.42
N ALA A 290 -22.47 7.47 -17.57
CA ALA A 290 -21.06 7.71 -17.87
C ALA A 290 -20.62 9.10 -17.38
N TRP A 291 -19.34 9.19 -17.01
CA TRP A 291 -18.67 10.39 -16.54
C TRP A 291 -17.28 10.48 -17.18
N ARG A 292 -16.60 11.62 -17.06
CA ARG A 292 -15.20 11.81 -17.46
C ARG A 292 -14.47 12.74 -16.49
N LEU A 293 -13.15 12.74 -16.54
CA LEU A 293 -12.36 13.72 -15.81
C LEU A 293 -12.60 15.12 -16.41
N GLY A 294 -12.91 16.09 -15.56
CA GLY A 294 -13.21 17.46 -15.95
C GLY A 294 -12.93 18.43 -14.82
N SER A 295 -13.52 19.63 -14.92
CA SER A 295 -13.34 20.68 -13.92
C SER A 295 -14.65 21.43 -13.70
N THR A 296 -14.95 21.79 -12.46
CA THR A 296 -16.10 22.65 -12.08
C THR A 296 -15.77 24.14 -12.14
N GLY A 297 -14.48 24.49 -12.24
CA GLY A 297 -13.96 25.85 -12.30
C GLY A 297 -12.54 25.86 -12.89
N LYS A 298 -11.92 27.04 -13.07
CA LYS A 298 -10.53 27.17 -13.56
C LYS A 298 -9.66 27.84 -12.51
N GLY A 299 -8.34 27.62 -12.56
CA GLY A 299 -7.36 28.38 -11.78
C GLY A 299 -6.85 27.71 -10.50
N THR A 300 -7.37 26.53 -10.14
CA THR A 300 -6.87 25.71 -9.03
C THR A 300 -7.16 24.23 -9.32
N LEU A 301 -6.30 23.35 -8.80
CA LEU A 301 -6.48 21.90 -8.90
C LEU A 301 -7.65 21.38 -8.05
N GLU A 302 -8.10 22.15 -7.05
CA GLU A 302 -9.27 21.81 -6.22
C GLU A 302 -10.57 21.73 -7.03
N ASN A 303 -10.59 22.33 -8.23
CA ASN A 303 -11.76 22.32 -9.11
C ASN A 303 -11.84 21.05 -9.98
N ILE A 304 -10.82 20.17 -9.98
CA ILE A 304 -10.87 18.92 -10.74
C ILE A 304 -12.02 18.08 -10.19
N ALA A 305 -12.86 17.58 -11.08
CA ALA A 305 -14.05 16.84 -10.74
C ALA A 305 -14.36 15.75 -11.77
N LEU A 306 -15.21 14.80 -11.38
CA LEU A 306 -15.82 13.87 -12.32
C LEU A 306 -17.12 14.49 -12.83
N VAL A 307 -17.14 14.81 -14.13
CA VAL A 307 -18.27 15.49 -14.78
C VAL A 307 -19.09 14.50 -15.61
N PRO A 308 -20.42 14.64 -15.68
CA PRO A 308 -21.25 13.77 -16.52
C PRO A 308 -20.80 13.78 -17.99
N SER A 309 -20.84 12.61 -18.63
CA SER A 309 -20.51 12.43 -20.06
C SER A 309 -21.57 11.56 -20.74
N PRO A 310 -22.80 12.07 -20.92
CA PRO A 310 -23.90 11.28 -21.49
C PRO A 310 -23.60 10.79 -22.92
N ASP A 311 -22.88 11.59 -23.69
CA ASP A 311 -22.52 11.29 -25.09
C ASP A 311 -21.69 10.01 -25.24
N ALA A 312 -20.93 9.62 -24.20
CA ALA A 312 -20.15 8.38 -24.21
C ALA A 312 -21.03 7.12 -24.35
N THR A 313 -22.32 7.22 -24.01
CA THR A 313 -23.31 6.13 -24.07
C THR A 313 -24.29 6.22 -25.25
N GLY A 314 -24.20 7.29 -26.06
CA GLY A 314 -25.06 7.49 -27.23
C GLY A 314 -24.76 6.54 -28.40
N PRO A 315 -25.53 6.56 -29.49
CA PRO A 315 -25.23 5.78 -30.69
C PRO A 315 -23.90 6.22 -31.33
N LEU A 316 -23.12 5.27 -31.87
CA LEU A 316 -21.86 5.59 -32.55
C LEU A 316 -22.09 6.13 -33.97
N ALA A 317 -21.40 7.23 -34.30
CA ALA A 317 -21.30 7.72 -35.66
C ALA A 317 -20.34 6.87 -36.51
N ALA A 318 -20.36 7.08 -37.83
CA ALA A 318 -19.44 6.41 -38.73
C ALA A 318 -17.97 6.69 -38.35
N GLY A 319 -17.14 5.64 -38.33
CA GLY A 319 -15.73 5.74 -37.94
C GLY A 319 -15.46 5.83 -36.44
N GLN A 320 -16.48 5.92 -35.59
CA GLN A 320 -16.29 5.97 -34.14
C GLN A 320 -16.17 4.58 -33.51
N VAL A 321 -15.48 4.51 -32.37
CA VAL A 321 -15.33 3.32 -31.56
C VAL A 321 -15.58 3.69 -30.11
N ARG A 322 -16.30 2.83 -29.37
CA ARG A 322 -16.48 2.94 -27.94
C ARG A 322 -15.44 2.07 -27.22
N VAL A 323 -14.78 2.63 -26.23
CA VAL A 323 -13.73 1.95 -25.47
C VAL A 323 -14.06 2.00 -23.98
N ALA A 324 -13.98 0.85 -23.32
CA ALA A 324 -13.90 0.74 -21.86
C ALA A 324 -12.47 1.09 -21.45
N VAL A 325 -12.25 2.32 -21.01
CA VAL A 325 -10.93 2.81 -20.64
C VAL A 325 -10.48 2.12 -19.35
N ARG A 326 -9.19 1.77 -19.29
CA ARG A 326 -8.56 1.09 -18.16
C ARG A 326 -7.46 1.94 -17.52
N ALA A 327 -6.78 2.76 -18.32
CA ALA A 327 -5.80 3.73 -17.87
C ALA A 327 -5.81 4.95 -18.79
N VAL A 328 -5.49 6.12 -18.24
CA VAL A 328 -5.40 7.40 -18.94
C VAL A 328 -4.00 7.96 -18.67
N GLY A 329 -3.34 8.46 -19.73
CA GLY A 329 -2.08 9.18 -19.58
C GLY A 329 -2.34 10.61 -19.12
N ALA A 330 -1.63 11.05 -18.07
CA ALA A 330 -1.67 12.42 -17.60
C ALA A 330 -0.53 13.23 -18.23
N ASN A 331 -0.87 14.38 -18.83
CA ASN A 331 0.08 15.24 -19.53
C ASN A 331 0.19 16.60 -18.84
N PHE A 332 1.32 17.30 -19.03
CA PHE A 332 1.48 18.68 -18.54
C PHE A 332 0.40 19.62 -19.09
N ARG A 333 -0.13 19.31 -20.28
CA ARG A 333 -1.31 19.94 -20.86
C ARG A 333 -2.52 19.91 -19.92
N ASP A 334 -2.80 18.80 -19.26
CA ASP A 334 -3.95 18.65 -18.35
C ASP A 334 -3.81 19.56 -17.13
N VAL A 335 -2.59 19.71 -16.61
CA VAL A 335 -2.27 20.64 -15.51
C VAL A 335 -2.54 22.09 -15.93
N LEU A 336 -2.13 22.49 -17.14
CA LEU A 336 -2.39 23.83 -17.66
C LEU A 336 -3.89 24.09 -17.86
N ILE A 337 -4.65 23.07 -18.26
CA ILE A 337 -6.12 23.16 -18.40
C ILE A 337 -6.76 23.39 -17.03
N ALA A 338 -6.40 22.60 -16.03
CA ALA A 338 -6.92 22.73 -14.67
C ALA A 338 -6.59 24.11 -14.05
N LEU A 339 -5.36 24.60 -14.25
CA LEU A 339 -4.92 25.92 -13.80
C LEU A 339 -5.44 27.08 -14.67
N GLY A 340 -6.25 26.82 -15.70
CA GLY A 340 -6.79 27.86 -16.59
C GLY A 340 -5.74 28.61 -17.41
N SER A 341 -4.52 28.06 -17.52
CA SER A 341 -3.39 28.65 -18.24
C SER A 341 -3.23 28.11 -19.67
N TYR A 342 -4.06 27.14 -20.06
CA TYR A 342 -4.08 26.58 -21.41
C TYR A 342 -4.80 27.53 -22.41
N PRO A 343 -4.22 27.80 -23.60
CA PRO A 343 -4.88 28.60 -24.63
C PRO A 343 -6.14 27.90 -25.18
N GLY A 344 -7.32 28.44 -24.88
CA GLY A 344 -8.60 27.95 -25.37
C GLY A 344 -9.27 26.92 -24.46
N GLU A 345 -10.31 26.26 -24.99
CA GLU A 345 -11.04 25.20 -24.30
C GLU A 345 -10.58 23.82 -24.77
N ALA A 346 -10.35 22.93 -23.81
CA ALA A 346 -9.79 21.62 -24.05
C ALA A 346 -10.21 20.66 -22.93
N PRO A 347 -10.59 19.41 -23.25
CA PRO A 347 -10.83 18.40 -22.23
C PRO A 347 -9.50 17.86 -21.68
N MET A 348 -9.56 17.39 -20.43
CA MET A 348 -8.48 16.66 -19.78
C MET A 348 -8.51 15.17 -20.16
N GLY A 349 -7.35 14.50 -20.10
CA GLY A 349 -7.23 13.07 -20.36
C GLY A 349 -7.31 12.76 -21.85
N SER A 350 -6.36 13.30 -22.62
CA SER A 350 -6.35 13.21 -24.08
C SER A 350 -5.78 11.92 -24.66
N GLU A 351 -5.35 10.97 -23.81
CA GLU A 351 -4.84 9.67 -24.22
C GLU A 351 -5.16 8.58 -23.21
N GLY A 352 -5.07 7.32 -23.63
CA GLY A 352 -5.25 6.21 -22.73
C GLY A 352 -5.21 4.85 -23.43
N ALA A 353 -5.56 3.82 -22.67
CA ALA A 353 -5.68 2.47 -23.16
C ALA A 353 -6.89 1.76 -22.53
N GLY A 354 -7.47 0.84 -23.28
CA GLY A 354 -8.69 0.14 -22.87
C GLY A 354 -9.09 -0.98 -23.81
N VAL A 355 -10.35 -1.39 -23.70
CA VAL A 355 -10.93 -2.48 -24.49
C VAL A 355 -12.09 -1.95 -25.33
N VAL A 356 -12.11 -2.28 -26.62
CA VAL A 356 -13.22 -1.90 -27.51
C VAL A 356 -14.51 -2.58 -27.07
N LEU A 357 -15.55 -1.79 -26.83
CA LEU A 357 -16.90 -2.23 -26.47
C LEU A 357 -17.82 -2.32 -27.69
N GLU A 358 -17.68 -1.37 -28.62
CA GLU A 358 -18.57 -1.24 -29.78
C GLU A 358 -17.86 -0.51 -30.91
N THR A 359 -18.15 -0.88 -32.15
CA THR A 359 -17.61 -0.26 -33.36
C THR A 359 -18.74 0.37 -34.17
N GLY A 360 -18.58 1.64 -34.55
CA GLY A 360 -19.52 2.36 -35.39
C GLY A 360 -19.44 1.95 -36.86
N PRO A 361 -20.39 2.43 -37.69
CA PRO A 361 -20.43 2.10 -39.12
C PRO A 361 -19.11 2.41 -39.83
N GLY A 362 -18.66 1.50 -40.69
CA GLY A 362 -17.45 1.68 -41.52
C GLY A 362 -16.12 1.36 -40.82
N VAL A 363 -16.13 1.04 -39.52
CA VAL A 363 -14.93 0.59 -38.82
C VAL A 363 -14.67 -0.88 -39.13
N THR A 364 -13.50 -1.17 -39.72
CA THR A 364 -13.07 -2.54 -40.08
C THR A 364 -11.70 -2.91 -39.52
N SER A 365 -10.95 -1.93 -39.00
CA SER A 365 -9.59 -2.11 -38.48
C SER A 365 -9.54 -2.59 -37.03
N LEU A 366 -10.67 -2.54 -36.31
CA LEU A 366 -10.81 -2.89 -34.90
C LEU A 366 -12.09 -3.69 -34.69
N ALA A 367 -12.09 -4.57 -33.69
CA ALA A 367 -13.22 -5.39 -33.29
C ALA A 367 -13.50 -5.27 -31.79
N VAL A 368 -14.72 -5.63 -31.38
CA VAL A 368 -15.10 -5.72 -29.97
C VAL A 368 -14.19 -6.71 -29.25
N GLY A 369 -13.68 -6.30 -28.08
CA GLY A 369 -12.70 -7.07 -27.30
C GLY A 369 -11.24 -6.72 -27.57
N ASP A 370 -10.95 -5.98 -28.64
CA ASP A 370 -9.57 -5.55 -28.93
C ASP A 370 -9.04 -4.65 -27.82
N ARG A 371 -7.79 -4.90 -27.42
CA ARG A 371 -7.03 -4.03 -26.52
C ARG A 371 -6.43 -2.91 -27.35
N VAL A 372 -6.80 -1.67 -27.05
CA VAL A 372 -6.41 -0.49 -27.83
C VAL A 372 -5.74 0.56 -26.95
N MET A 373 -4.84 1.34 -27.55
CA MET A 373 -4.24 2.55 -26.99
C MET A 373 -4.24 3.67 -28.01
N GLY A 374 -4.32 4.92 -27.57
CA GLY A 374 -4.30 6.06 -28.49
C GLY A 374 -4.90 7.33 -27.92
N LEU A 375 -5.38 8.19 -28.80
CA LEU A 375 -5.88 9.53 -28.44
C LEU A 375 -7.40 9.55 -28.23
N PHE A 376 -7.82 10.21 -27.15
CA PHE A 376 -9.21 10.44 -26.77
C PHE A 376 -9.50 11.95 -26.78
N SER A 377 -9.88 12.48 -27.94
CA SER A 377 -9.97 13.93 -28.17
C SER A 377 -11.03 14.64 -27.32
N ASP A 378 -12.06 13.92 -26.86
CA ASP A 378 -13.15 14.46 -26.03
C ASP A 378 -12.92 14.23 -24.52
N GLY A 379 -11.72 13.83 -24.15
CA GLY A 379 -11.36 13.44 -22.78
C GLY A 379 -11.78 12.02 -22.44
N ALA A 380 -11.29 11.54 -21.31
CA ALA A 380 -11.47 10.15 -20.90
C ALA A 380 -12.17 10.02 -19.54
N GLY A 381 -13.05 9.03 -19.47
CA GLY A 381 -13.63 8.46 -18.26
C GLY A 381 -13.71 6.94 -18.39
N PRO A 382 -14.50 6.21 -17.59
CA PRO A 382 -14.61 4.75 -17.68
C PRO A 382 -15.03 4.27 -19.07
N VAL A 383 -15.79 5.09 -19.81
CA VAL A 383 -16.16 4.86 -21.20
C VAL A 383 -15.83 6.11 -21.99
N ALA A 384 -15.17 5.93 -23.14
CA ALA A 384 -14.87 7.02 -24.07
C ALA A 384 -15.20 6.60 -25.51
N VAL A 385 -15.60 7.57 -26.33
CA VAL A 385 -15.83 7.40 -27.76
C VAL A 385 -14.77 8.21 -28.50
N THR A 386 -14.13 7.62 -29.50
CA THR A 386 -13.11 8.29 -30.31
C THR A 386 -13.10 7.75 -31.74
N ASP A 387 -12.33 8.37 -32.62
CA ASP A 387 -12.15 7.94 -34.01
C ASP A 387 -11.23 6.71 -34.07
N HIS A 388 -11.61 5.67 -34.82
CA HIS A 388 -10.84 4.42 -34.89
C HIS A 388 -9.40 4.62 -35.40
N ARG A 389 -9.12 5.70 -36.15
CA ARG A 389 -7.82 6.00 -36.75
C ARG A 389 -6.82 6.57 -35.74
N THR A 390 -7.29 7.06 -34.60
CA THR A 390 -6.42 7.56 -33.52
C THR A 390 -6.04 6.47 -32.52
N LEU A 391 -6.43 5.22 -32.80
CA LEU A 391 -6.17 4.06 -31.96
C LEU A 391 -5.26 3.06 -32.68
N GLY A 392 -4.36 2.46 -31.91
CA GLY A 392 -3.60 1.26 -32.28
C GLY A 392 -3.87 0.12 -31.31
N LEU A 393 -3.55 -1.11 -31.71
CA LEU A 393 -3.61 -2.25 -30.80
C LEU A 393 -2.52 -2.16 -29.73
N VAL A 394 -2.85 -2.54 -28.50
CA VAL A 394 -1.88 -2.66 -27.41
C VAL A 394 -0.91 -3.82 -27.73
N PRO A 395 0.41 -3.60 -27.71
CA PRO A 395 1.39 -4.66 -27.90
C PRO A 395 1.21 -5.83 -26.92
N ALA A 396 1.57 -7.03 -27.36
CA ALA A 396 1.53 -8.21 -26.50
C ALA A 396 2.46 -8.03 -25.30
N GLY A 397 1.99 -8.42 -24.11
CA GLY A 397 2.75 -8.31 -22.86
C GLY A 397 2.63 -6.96 -22.15
N TRP A 398 2.13 -5.91 -22.82
CA TRP A 398 1.96 -4.60 -22.17
C TRP A 398 0.72 -4.61 -21.28
N THR A 399 0.83 -3.98 -20.12
CA THR A 399 -0.29 -3.57 -19.27
C THR A 399 -1.02 -2.38 -19.90
N PHE A 400 -2.25 -2.09 -19.44
CA PHE A 400 -2.96 -0.89 -19.90
C PHE A 400 -2.28 0.40 -19.42
N THR A 401 -1.61 0.38 -18.26
CA THR A 401 -0.88 1.55 -17.74
C THR A 401 0.33 1.90 -18.62
N GLU A 402 1.14 0.90 -18.99
CA GLU A 402 2.27 1.11 -19.93
C GLU A 402 1.77 1.62 -21.28
N ALA A 403 0.70 1.00 -21.81
CA ALA A 403 0.09 1.40 -23.07
C ALA A 403 -0.49 2.82 -23.05
N ALA A 404 -1.08 3.25 -21.93
CA ALA A 404 -1.66 4.59 -21.78
C ALA A 404 -0.61 5.70 -21.66
N ALA A 405 0.63 5.39 -21.24
CA ALA A 405 1.71 6.36 -21.08
C ALA A 405 2.48 6.69 -22.37
N THR A 406 2.12 6.04 -23.48
CA THR A 406 2.90 6.04 -24.74
C THR A 406 2.38 7.02 -25.82
N PRO A 407 1.06 7.11 -26.11
CA PRO A 407 0.58 7.72 -27.36
C PRO A 407 1.07 9.14 -27.62
N ILE A 408 0.80 10.10 -26.73
CA ILE A 408 1.08 11.52 -26.94
C ILE A 408 2.56 11.79 -27.01
N VAL A 409 3.35 11.23 -26.09
CA VAL A 409 4.78 11.53 -26.01
C VAL A 409 5.52 11.01 -27.24
N PHE A 410 5.26 9.77 -27.66
CA PHE A 410 5.90 9.19 -28.83
C PHE A 410 5.34 9.73 -30.16
N LEU A 411 4.04 10.00 -30.26
CA LEU A 411 3.49 10.66 -31.46
C LEU A 411 4.05 12.07 -31.61
N THR A 412 4.24 12.80 -30.51
CA THR A 412 4.85 14.15 -30.53
C THR A 412 6.31 14.09 -30.98
N ALA A 413 7.10 13.18 -30.40
CA ALA A 413 8.49 12.97 -30.79
C ALA A 413 8.60 12.54 -32.26
N TYR A 414 7.81 11.55 -32.68
CA TYR A 414 7.82 11.03 -34.04
C TYR A 414 7.43 12.11 -35.05
N TYR A 415 6.29 12.78 -34.86
CA TYR A 415 5.81 13.82 -35.77
C TYR A 415 6.76 15.02 -35.81
N GLY A 416 7.28 15.45 -34.65
CA GLY A 416 8.22 16.56 -34.57
C GLY A 416 9.55 16.28 -35.26
N LEU A 417 10.15 15.12 -34.99
CA LEU A 417 11.48 14.77 -35.48
C LEU A 417 11.46 14.21 -36.91
N THR A 418 10.43 13.43 -37.27
CA THR A 418 10.35 12.75 -38.57
C THR A 418 9.60 13.60 -39.58
N ASP A 419 8.33 13.92 -39.33
CA ASP A 419 7.46 14.56 -40.31
C ASP A 419 7.76 16.06 -40.49
N LEU A 420 8.03 16.78 -39.39
CA LEU A 420 8.30 18.22 -39.43
C LEU A 420 9.77 18.55 -39.65
N ALA A 421 10.68 17.97 -38.85
CA ALA A 421 12.11 18.28 -38.93
C ALA A 421 12.84 17.49 -40.03
N GLY A 422 12.36 16.29 -40.37
CA GLY A 422 13.04 15.40 -41.31
C GLY A 422 14.43 14.98 -40.85
N LEU A 423 14.60 14.76 -39.53
CA LEU A 423 15.87 14.48 -38.87
C LEU A 423 16.59 13.28 -39.51
N ARG A 424 17.90 13.42 -39.73
CA ARG A 424 18.74 12.38 -40.36
C ARG A 424 19.87 11.92 -39.44
N ALA A 425 20.33 10.69 -39.70
CA ALA A 425 21.49 10.14 -39.02
C ALA A 425 22.72 11.06 -39.16
N GLY A 426 23.39 11.34 -38.05
CA GLY A 426 24.57 12.22 -37.98
C GLY A 426 24.27 13.68 -37.65
N GLU A 427 22.99 14.08 -37.58
CA GLU A 427 22.60 15.41 -37.10
C GLU A 427 22.62 15.49 -35.57
N ARG A 428 22.69 16.72 -35.03
CA ARG A 428 22.71 16.98 -33.58
C ARG A 428 21.37 17.55 -33.15
N LEU A 429 20.77 16.96 -32.13
CA LEU A 429 19.49 17.37 -31.55
C LEU A 429 19.71 17.96 -30.14
N LEU A 430 19.04 19.07 -29.84
CA LEU A 430 18.95 19.61 -28.48
C LEU A 430 17.58 19.26 -27.90
N ILE A 431 17.56 18.48 -26.83
CA ILE A 431 16.33 18.07 -26.14
C ILE A 431 16.25 18.82 -24.80
N HIS A 432 15.19 19.61 -24.61
CA HIS A 432 14.85 20.22 -23.33
C HIS A 432 13.96 19.28 -22.51
N SER A 433 13.99 19.43 -21.18
CA SER A 433 13.19 18.60 -20.27
C SER A 433 13.37 17.10 -20.53
N ALA A 434 14.61 16.66 -20.74
CA ALA A 434 14.95 15.28 -21.14
C ALA A 434 14.44 14.18 -20.20
N ALA A 435 14.23 14.50 -18.91
CA ALA A 435 13.64 13.58 -17.93
C ALA A 435 12.10 13.57 -17.92
N GLY A 436 11.45 14.45 -18.69
CA GLY A 436 9.99 14.45 -18.88
C GLY A 436 9.57 13.50 -20.01
N GLY A 437 8.28 13.15 -20.08
CA GLY A 437 7.76 12.15 -21.03
C GLY A 437 8.18 12.36 -22.50
N VAL A 438 7.96 13.56 -23.04
CA VAL A 438 8.36 13.91 -24.43
C VAL A 438 9.89 13.98 -24.59
N GLY A 439 10.63 14.29 -23.53
CA GLY A 439 12.09 14.33 -23.59
C GLY A 439 12.74 12.95 -23.57
N MET A 440 12.08 11.97 -22.95
CA MET A 440 12.51 10.56 -22.92
C MET A 440 12.13 9.79 -24.18
N ALA A 441 10.97 10.10 -24.78
CA ALA A 441 10.49 9.54 -26.04
C ALA A 441 11.28 10.07 -27.24
#